data_AF-A0A3M1U255-F1
#
_entry.id   AF-A0A3M1U255-F1
#
_cell.length_a   1.000
_cell.length_b   1.000
_cell.length_c   1.000
_cell.angle_alpha   90.00
_cell.angle_beta   90.00
_cell.angle_gamma   90.00
#
_symmetry.space_group_name_H-M   'P 1'
#
loop_
_entity.id
_entity.type
_entity.pdbx_description
1 polymer ?
#
loop_
_entity_poly.entity_id
_entity_poly.type
_entity_poly.pdbx_seq_one_letter_code
_entity_poly.pdbx_strand_id
1 'polypeptide(L)'
;MYPFIFQRLHFKYWIISQIYKNRAFLEKHCADIPTITPMGLCQNQNFAIFVKKMKHPFLIFRPYQLLLLLAAWLLGGSCQPISQHEPAGVGFAPSFGQVVLPYDLTSPHKKMKLPGKLREVSGLSFLQEGRLVMVQDEKGSIFQLDYQSGEVVSEHRFAGRGDYEGIEMVHDTAYVLRSDGAIFEVYPFPADSPVVQVYKTPLSKQNDTEGLGYLPGSRQLLIACKADAEISQKGKKDIRAVYGFGLPSHQFTDTALLYLNLRHLQLAVSDNAYLRLSKELGKMLSPGGNLNFQPSAIAVHPLSGELYLLASVGKLLIVLSPQLQITGMYPLDEQVFKQPEGICFHPNGDLFISNEGKGGKGNVLWFPYQASVLEGAK
;
A
#
# COMPACT_ATOMS: atom_id res chain seq x y z
N MET A 1 -45.51 -10.05 -60.45
CA MET A 1 -44.75 -11.12 -59.75
C MET A 1 -43.26 -10.86 -59.93
N TYR A 2 -42.70 -9.94 -59.15
CA TYR A 2 -41.27 -9.62 -58.92
C TYR A 2 -41.31 -8.48 -57.89
N PRO A 3 -40.78 -8.67 -56.66
CA PRO A 3 -39.51 -8.03 -56.35
C PRO A 3 -38.73 -8.80 -55.25
N PHE A 4 -37.78 -9.65 -55.63
CA PHE A 4 -36.76 -10.18 -54.70
C PHE A 4 -35.33 -9.86 -55.15
N ILE A 5 -35.18 -9.03 -56.19
CA ILE A 5 -33.87 -8.67 -56.77
C ILE A 5 -33.35 -7.30 -56.23
N PHE A 6 -34.18 -6.51 -55.55
CA PHE A 6 -33.78 -5.16 -55.09
C PHE A 6 -33.06 -5.09 -53.74
N GLN A 7 -33.10 -6.12 -52.89
CA GLN A 7 -32.43 -6.08 -51.57
C GLN A 7 -30.97 -6.58 -51.55
N ARG A 8 -30.50 -7.31 -52.58
CA ARG A 8 -29.12 -7.83 -52.64
C ARG A 8 -28.08 -6.86 -53.23
N LEU A 9 -28.51 -5.87 -54.02
CA LEU A 9 -27.60 -4.85 -54.58
C LEU A 9 -27.23 -3.78 -53.54
N HIS A 10 -28.16 -3.35 -52.69
CA HIS A 10 -27.89 -2.33 -51.67
C HIS A 10 -26.84 -2.76 -50.62
N PHE A 11 -26.81 -4.05 -50.26
CA PHE A 11 -25.86 -4.56 -49.26
C PHE A 11 -24.41 -4.64 -49.81
N LYS A 12 -24.23 -5.02 -51.08
CA LYS A 12 -22.90 -5.03 -51.72
C LYS A 12 -22.34 -3.62 -51.92
N TYR A 13 -23.17 -2.65 -52.32
CA TYR A 13 -22.74 -1.25 -52.44
C TYR A 13 -22.43 -0.59 -51.08
N TRP A 14 -23.14 -0.98 -50.02
CA TRP A 14 -22.86 -0.50 -48.65
C TRP A 14 -21.50 -1.01 -48.14
N ILE A 15 -21.16 -2.29 -48.33
CA ILE A 15 -19.86 -2.84 -47.90
C ILE A 15 -18.69 -2.21 -48.67
N ILE A 16 -18.82 -2.03 -49.99
CA ILE A 16 -17.78 -1.37 -50.81
C ILE A 16 -17.61 0.10 -50.40
N SER A 17 -18.71 0.80 -50.05
CA SER A 17 -18.65 2.18 -49.55
C SER A 17 -17.90 2.31 -48.21
N GLN A 18 -18.05 1.35 -47.29
CA GLN A 18 -17.34 1.36 -46.01
C GLN A 18 -15.84 1.08 -46.15
N ILE A 19 -15.45 0.24 -47.12
CA ILE A 19 -14.03 -0.06 -47.40
C ILE A 19 -13.31 1.17 -47.96
N TYR A 20 -13.96 1.97 -48.82
CA TYR A 20 -13.36 3.21 -49.36
C TYR A 20 -13.33 4.36 -48.35
N LYS A 21 -14.28 4.44 -47.40
CA LYS A 21 -14.26 5.47 -46.34
C LYS A 21 -13.11 5.30 -45.34
N ASN A 22 -12.67 4.06 -45.07
CA ASN A 22 -11.57 3.79 -44.15
C ASN A 22 -10.18 3.98 -44.78
N ARG A 23 -10.04 3.94 -46.11
CA ARG A 23 -8.78 4.25 -46.80
C ARG A 23 -8.43 5.74 -46.73
N ALA A 24 -9.44 6.61 -46.89
CA ALA A 24 -9.27 8.07 -46.80
C ALA A 24 -8.99 8.56 -45.35
N PHE A 25 -9.38 7.78 -44.34
CA PHE A 25 -9.11 8.09 -42.93
C PHE A 25 -7.65 7.79 -42.54
N LEU A 26 -7.09 6.69 -43.05
CA LEU A 26 -5.71 6.25 -42.82
C LEU A 26 -4.69 7.10 -43.59
N GLU A 27 -5.03 7.61 -44.78
CA GLU A 27 -4.17 8.51 -45.55
C GLU A 27 -4.11 9.94 -44.97
N LYS A 28 -4.97 10.30 -44.00
CA LYS A 28 -5.08 11.67 -43.45
C LYS A 28 -4.42 11.88 -42.08
N HIS A 29 -3.89 10.85 -41.41
CA HIS A 29 -3.36 10.96 -40.03
C HIS A 29 -1.91 10.45 -39.85
N CYS A 30 -1.15 10.27 -40.93
CA CYS A 30 0.30 10.03 -40.86
C CYS A 30 1.06 11.06 -41.70
N ALA A 31 0.97 12.32 -41.30
CA ALA A 31 1.89 13.36 -41.74
C ALA A 31 1.95 14.39 -40.62
N ASP A 32 2.86 14.17 -39.66
CA ASP A 32 3.55 15.19 -38.86
C ASP A 32 4.39 14.50 -37.77
N ILE A 33 5.66 14.23 -38.08
CA ILE A 33 6.85 14.41 -37.24
C ILE A 33 8.07 14.11 -38.15
N PRO A 34 8.95 15.09 -38.42
CA PRO A 34 10.16 14.89 -39.21
C PRO A 34 11.37 14.44 -38.37
N THR A 35 12.12 13.52 -38.98
CA THR A 35 13.59 13.40 -39.01
C THR A 35 14.39 13.20 -37.72
N ILE A 36 14.90 11.97 -37.53
CA ILE A 36 16.35 11.72 -37.41
C ILE A 36 16.70 10.48 -38.25
N THR A 37 17.59 10.65 -39.23
CA THR A 37 18.33 9.61 -39.95
C THR A 37 19.81 10.04 -39.99
N PRO A 38 20.81 9.17 -40.23
CA PRO A 38 20.73 7.75 -40.59
C PRO A 38 21.73 6.82 -39.87
N MET A 39 21.34 5.55 -39.67
CA MET A 39 22.17 4.40 -40.03
C MET A 39 21.28 3.15 -40.19
N GLY A 40 21.38 2.46 -41.34
CA GLY A 40 21.04 1.03 -41.44
C GLY A 40 19.73 0.62 -42.15
N LEU A 41 19.66 0.89 -43.46
CA LEU A 41 19.00 0.14 -44.55
C LEU A 41 17.97 -1.00 -44.26
N CYS A 42 16.75 -0.76 -44.81
CA CYS A 42 15.76 -1.66 -45.46
C CYS A 42 16.36 -2.86 -46.27
N GLN A 43 15.67 -3.93 -46.69
CA GLN A 43 14.25 -4.32 -46.86
C GLN A 43 14.24 -5.87 -47.12
N ASN A 44 13.37 -6.66 -46.50
CA ASN A 44 12.03 -7.09 -46.98
C ASN A 44 12.00 -7.96 -48.27
N GLN A 45 11.91 -9.29 -48.10
CA GLN A 45 11.28 -10.23 -49.04
C GLN A 45 10.68 -11.41 -48.25
N ASN A 46 9.35 -11.58 -48.35
CA ASN A 46 8.58 -12.84 -48.26
C ASN A 46 7.24 -12.68 -47.52
N PHE A 47 6.26 -12.06 -48.18
CA PHE A 47 4.85 -12.38 -47.91
C PHE A 47 3.98 -12.44 -49.18
N ALA A 48 4.56 -12.19 -50.37
CA ALA A 48 3.82 -12.11 -51.63
C ALA A 48 3.88 -13.39 -52.51
N ILE A 49 4.47 -14.50 -52.02
CA ILE A 49 4.65 -15.72 -52.83
C ILE A 49 3.62 -16.82 -52.50
N PHE A 50 2.92 -16.76 -51.36
CA PHE A 50 2.05 -17.87 -50.95
C PHE A 50 0.66 -17.92 -51.62
N VAL A 51 0.21 -16.82 -52.24
CA VAL A 51 -1.18 -16.74 -52.74
C VAL A 51 -1.33 -17.05 -54.25
N LYS A 52 -0.24 -17.32 -54.99
CA LYS A 52 -0.30 -17.42 -56.46
C LYS A 52 -0.28 -18.83 -57.08
N LYS A 53 -0.45 -19.90 -56.30
CA LYS A 53 -0.59 -21.28 -56.83
C LYS A 53 -1.68 -22.09 -56.12
N MET A 54 -2.95 -21.84 -56.47
CA MET A 54 -3.97 -22.89 -56.41
C MET A 54 -4.92 -22.71 -57.60
N LYS A 55 -4.87 -23.66 -58.54
CA LYS A 55 -5.76 -23.77 -59.71
C LYS A 55 -6.82 -24.84 -59.44
N HIS A 56 -8.05 -24.40 -59.14
CA HIS A 56 -9.34 -25.09 -59.36
C HIS A 56 -9.63 -26.44 -58.62
N PRO A 57 -10.91 -26.85 -58.45
CA PRO A 57 -11.83 -26.33 -57.44
C PRO A 57 -12.63 -27.47 -56.74
N PHE A 58 -13.47 -27.13 -55.75
CA PHE A 58 -14.48 -28.03 -55.14
C PHE A 58 -14.00 -29.34 -54.51
N LEU A 59 -13.69 -29.30 -53.21
CA LEU A 59 -13.84 -30.45 -52.32
C LEU A 59 -14.48 -29.99 -51.00
N ILE A 60 -15.82 -30.05 -51.02
CA ILE A 60 -16.73 -30.49 -49.96
C ILE A 60 -16.36 -30.05 -48.52
N PHE A 61 -16.80 -28.86 -48.12
CA PHE A 61 -17.16 -28.64 -46.72
C PHE A 61 -18.59 -29.15 -46.52
N ARG A 62 -18.77 -30.15 -45.64
CA ARG A 62 -20.11 -30.64 -45.27
C ARG A 62 -20.89 -29.49 -44.59
N PRO A 63 -22.21 -29.35 -44.82
CA PRO A 63 -23.00 -28.22 -44.31
C PRO A 63 -22.90 -28.04 -42.78
N TYR A 64 -22.64 -29.11 -42.04
CA TYR A 64 -22.43 -29.08 -40.59
C TYR A 64 -21.16 -28.36 -40.14
N GLN A 65 -20.10 -28.31 -40.96
CA GLN A 65 -18.86 -27.59 -40.62
C GLN A 65 -19.00 -26.07 -40.77
N LEU A 66 -19.82 -25.62 -41.72
CA LEU A 66 -20.22 -24.20 -41.84
C LEU A 66 -21.17 -23.78 -40.71
N LEU A 67 -22.06 -24.69 -40.28
CA LEU A 67 -22.92 -24.48 -39.10
C LEU A 67 -22.11 -24.38 -37.79
N LEU A 68 -21.04 -25.16 -37.64
CA LEU A 68 -20.13 -25.07 -36.48
C LEU A 68 -19.32 -23.78 -36.46
N LEU A 69 -18.88 -23.28 -37.62
CA LEU A 69 -18.19 -21.98 -37.72
C LEU A 69 -19.15 -20.80 -37.50
N LEU A 70 -20.41 -20.89 -37.93
CA LEU A 70 -21.45 -19.90 -37.63
C LEU A 70 -21.90 -19.95 -36.15
N ALA A 71 -21.95 -21.14 -35.53
CA ALA A 71 -22.23 -21.28 -34.09
C ALA A 71 -21.08 -20.73 -33.23
N ALA A 72 -19.82 -20.91 -33.65
CA ALA A 72 -18.66 -20.32 -33.00
C ALA A 72 -18.63 -18.77 -33.13
N TRP A 73 -19.15 -18.22 -34.24
CA TRP A 73 -19.32 -16.78 -34.42
C TRP A 73 -20.50 -16.20 -33.63
N LEU A 74 -21.59 -16.96 -33.46
CA LEU A 74 -22.77 -16.55 -32.70
C LEU A 74 -22.60 -16.69 -31.17
N LEU A 75 -21.67 -17.54 -30.71
CA LEU A 75 -21.29 -17.68 -29.29
C LEU A 75 -20.10 -16.80 -28.88
N GLY A 76 -19.41 -16.16 -29.83
CA GLY A 76 -18.28 -15.26 -29.58
C GLY A 76 -18.66 -13.77 -29.41
N GLY A 77 -19.95 -13.47 -29.31
CA GLY A 77 -20.48 -12.10 -29.40
C GLY A 77 -20.92 -11.48 -28.09
N SER A 78 -19.99 -11.22 -27.17
CA SER A 78 -20.03 -10.06 -26.27
C SER A 78 -18.78 -9.98 -25.38
N CYS A 79 -17.59 -9.93 -25.98
CA CYS A 79 -16.46 -9.28 -25.30
C CYS A 79 -16.57 -7.79 -25.60
N GLN A 80 -17.26 -7.06 -24.71
CA GLN A 80 -17.04 -5.62 -24.63
C GLN A 80 -15.55 -5.41 -24.30
N PRO A 81 -14.88 -4.38 -24.84
CA PRO A 81 -13.57 -4.02 -24.32
C PRO A 81 -13.75 -3.83 -22.82
N ILE A 82 -12.99 -4.58 -22.03
CA ILE A 82 -12.82 -4.28 -20.61
C ILE A 82 -12.13 -2.91 -20.61
N SER A 83 -12.96 -1.86 -20.59
CA SER A 83 -12.65 -0.64 -19.87
C SER A 83 -12.02 -1.10 -18.58
N GLN A 84 -10.84 -0.58 -18.24
CA GLN A 84 -10.31 -0.72 -16.89
C GLN A 84 -11.34 -0.10 -15.95
N HIS A 85 -12.32 -0.92 -15.54
CA HIS A 85 -13.04 -0.70 -14.32
C HIS A 85 -11.94 -0.83 -13.27
N GLU A 86 -11.50 0.33 -12.79
CA GLU A 86 -11.04 0.41 -11.41
C GLU A 86 -12.01 -0.46 -10.61
N PRO A 87 -11.51 -1.41 -9.78
CA PRO A 87 -12.41 -2.12 -8.88
C PRO A 87 -13.22 -1.02 -8.22
N ALA A 88 -14.55 -1.12 -8.31
CA ALA A 88 -15.44 -0.16 -7.68
C ALA A 88 -15.09 -0.21 -6.19
N GLY A 89 -14.17 0.67 -5.78
CA GLY A 89 -13.92 0.96 -4.40
C GLY A 89 -15.29 1.36 -3.92
N VAL A 90 -15.83 0.59 -2.98
CA VAL A 90 -17.08 0.93 -2.35
C VAL A 90 -16.91 2.38 -1.91
N GLY A 91 -17.62 3.28 -2.57
CA GLY A 91 -17.58 4.71 -2.31
C GLY A 91 -18.28 4.94 -1.00
N PHE A 92 -17.65 4.53 0.10
CA PHE A 92 -17.98 5.05 1.40
C PHE A 92 -17.53 6.50 1.38
N ALA A 93 -18.49 7.42 1.26
CA ALA A 93 -18.27 8.75 1.79
C ALA A 93 -18.01 8.54 3.29
N PRO A 94 -16.79 8.80 3.79
CA PRO A 94 -16.54 8.67 5.21
C PRO A 94 -17.45 9.67 5.91
N SER A 95 -18.44 9.15 6.65
CA SER A 95 -19.08 9.89 7.71
C SER A 95 -18.01 10.08 8.77
N PHE A 96 -17.29 11.21 8.71
CA PHE A 96 -16.50 11.67 9.85
C PHE A 96 -17.47 12.14 10.94
N GLY A 97 -18.21 11.19 11.52
CA GLY A 97 -18.64 11.36 12.90
C GLY A 97 -17.38 11.66 13.71
N GLN A 98 -17.49 12.51 14.73
CA GLN A 98 -16.39 12.72 15.66
C GLN A 98 -16.13 11.41 16.42
N VAL A 99 -15.40 10.48 15.82
CA VAL A 99 -14.82 9.36 16.55
C VAL A 99 -13.76 9.99 17.44
N VAL A 100 -14.07 10.06 18.72
CA VAL A 100 -13.20 10.67 19.71
C VAL A 100 -12.04 9.71 19.93
N LEU A 101 -10.82 10.20 19.68
CA LEU A 101 -9.61 9.46 19.99
C LEU A 101 -9.51 9.33 21.52
N PRO A 102 -9.34 8.13 22.11
CA PRO A 102 -9.26 7.95 23.56
C PRO A 102 -7.88 8.33 24.13
N TYR A 103 -7.21 9.31 23.51
CA TYR A 103 -5.88 9.82 23.88
C TYR A 103 -5.83 11.33 23.68
N ASP A 104 -5.24 12.04 24.63
CA ASP A 104 -4.82 13.43 24.44
C ASP A 104 -3.43 13.49 23.80
N LEU A 105 -3.38 13.53 22.46
CA LEU A 105 -2.11 13.58 21.72
C LEU A 105 -1.35 14.92 21.89
N THR A 106 -1.98 15.94 22.51
CA THR A 106 -1.33 17.24 22.74
C THR A 106 -0.51 17.27 24.02
N SER A 107 -0.80 16.37 24.95
CA SER A 107 -0.20 16.34 26.29
C SER A 107 0.22 14.92 26.67
N PRO A 108 1.42 14.47 26.26
CA PRO A 108 1.94 13.16 26.67
C PRO A 108 2.11 13.12 28.18
N HIS A 109 1.65 12.04 28.83
CA HIS A 109 1.85 11.83 30.26
C HIS A 109 3.33 11.79 30.63
N LYS A 110 4.14 11.17 29.78
CA LYS A 110 5.59 11.09 29.97
C LYS A 110 6.32 11.21 28.63
N LYS A 111 7.46 11.92 28.66
CA LYS A 111 8.42 12.00 27.56
C LYS A 111 9.76 11.42 28.02
N MET A 112 10.09 10.24 27.54
CA MET A 112 11.32 9.51 27.86
C MET A 112 12.39 9.84 26.83
N LYS A 113 13.48 10.50 27.24
CA LYS A 113 14.58 10.84 26.31
C LYS A 113 15.42 9.61 26.03
N LEU A 114 15.65 9.33 24.75
CA LEU A 114 16.48 8.21 24.33
C LEU A 114 17.97 8.59 24.34
N PRO A 115 18.88 7.63 24.60
CA PRO A 115 20.31 7.83 24.45
C PRO A 115 20.70 8.05 22.97
N GLY A 116 21.89 8.60 22.73
CA GLY A 116 22.33 8.96 21.37
C GLY A 116 22.37 7.79 20.38
N LYS A 117 22.56 6.55 20.85
CA LYS A 117 22.51 5.32 20.04
C LYS A 117 21.12 4.96 19.51
N LEU A 118 20.08 5.65 19.99
CA LEU A 118 18.68 5.54 19.56
C LEU A 118 18.18 6.90 19.03
N ARG A 119 19.09 7.69 18.44
CA ARG A 119 18.72 8.96 17.80
C ARG A 119 17.82 8.73 16.57
N GLU A 120 18.14 7.70 15.80
CA GLU A 120 17.42 7.22 14.61
C GLU A 120 16.56 5.99 14.98
N VAL A 121 15.76 6.11 16.05
CA VAL A 121 14.81 5.05 16.44
C VAL A 121 13.74 4.91 15.36
N SER A 122 13.54 3.70 14.83
CA SER A 122 12.56 3.45 13.76
C SER A 122 11.40 2.59 14.25
N GLY A 123 11.69 1.48 14.93
CA GLY A 123 10.66 0.56 15.41
C GLY A 123 10.41 0.64 16.92
N LEU A 124 9.18 0.32 17.34
CA LEU A 124 8.77 0.24 18.75
C LEU A 124 7.74 -0.87 18.93
N SER A 125 7.91 -1.73 19.94
CA SER A 125 6.89 -2.72 20.34
C SER A 125 6.88 -2.90 21.86
N PHE A 126 5.80 -3.45 22.39
CA PHE A 126 5.65 -3.72 23.81
C PHE A 126 6.22 -5.09 24.17
N LEU A 127 7.07 -5.14 25.19
CA LEU A 127 7.52 -6.36 25.83
C LEU A 127 6.87 -6.46 27.22
N GLN A 128 6.60 -7.67 27.67
CA GLN A 128 6.07 -7.92 29.02
C GLN A 128 6.90 -7.25 30.14
N GLU A 129 6.32 -7.19 31.34
CA GLU A 129 7.00 -6.70 32.56
C GLU A 129 7.45 -5.23 32.50
N GLY A 130 6.68 -4.37 31.85
CA GLY A 130 6.97 -2.93 31.89
C GLY A 130 8.04 -2.48 30.89
N ARG A 131 8.34 -3.30 29.87
CA ARG A 131 9.43 -3.03 28.93
C ARG A 131 8.90 -2.67 27.54
N LEU A 132 9.64 -1.83 26.84
CA LEU A 132 9.48 -1.56 25.42
C LEU A 132 10.70 -2.11 24.70
N VAL A 133 10.51 -2.61 23.48
CA VAL A 133 11.61 -2.98 22.59
C VAL A 133 11.66 -2.02 21.41
N MET A 134 12.87 -1.70 20.98
CA MET A 134 13.11 -0.75 19.90
C MET A 134 14.22 -1.25 18.99
N VAL A 135 14.14 -0.82 17.74
CA VAL A 135 15.24 -0.90 16.78
C VAL A 135 15.55 0.51 16.26
N GLN A 136 16.72 0.65 15.67
CA GLN A 136 17.14 1.84 14.95
C GLN A 136 17.61 1.44 13.54
N ASP A 137 17.62 2.36 12.59
CA ASP A 137 17.86 2.11 11.16
C ASP A 137 19.19 1.36 10.85
N GLU A 138 20.36 1.84 11.31
CA GLU A 138 21.67 1.35 10.84
C GLU A 138 22.26 0.05 11.45
N LYS A 139 21.69 -0.51 12.53
CA LYS A 139 22.34 -1.47 13.46
C LYS A 139 21.36 -2.56 13.86
N GLY A 140 21.78 -3.81 13.61
CA GLY A 140 21.03 -5.02 13.97
C GLY A 140 21.06 -5.36 15.46
N SER A 141 20.56 -4.44 16.29
CA SER A 141 20.37 -4.60 17.73
C SER A 141 18.94 -4.26 18.12
N ILE A 142 18.35 -5.07 19.02
CA ILE A 142 17.10 -4.76 19.72
C ILE A 142 17.45 -4.18 21.09
N PHE A 143 16.91 -3.01 21.42
CA PHE A 143 17.13 -2.33 22.69
C PHE A 143 15.90 -2.48 23.57
N GLN A 144 16.08 -2.84 24.84
CA GLN A 144 15.00 -2.83 25.82
C GLN A 144 15.04 -1.55 26.63
N LEU A 145 13.88 -0.90 26.78
CA LEU A 145 13.68 0.26 27.62
C LEU A 145 12.65 -0.05 28.69
N ASP A 146 12.97 0.27 29.94
CA ASP A 146 11.99 0.30 31.02
C ASP A 146 11.22 1.62 30.92
N TYR A 147 9.90 1.59 30.67
CA TYR A 147 9.15 2.83 30.48
C TYR A 147 8.84 3.58 31.79
N GLN A 148 8.98 2.90 32.94
CA GLN A 148 8.79 3.52 34.25
C GLN A 148 10.00 4.38 34.62
N SER A 149 11.23 3.90 34.42
CA SER A 149 12.45 4.69 34.61
C SER A 149 12.74 5.58 33.40
N GLY A 150 12.42 5.11 32.19
CA GLY A 150 12.80 5.72 30.91
C GLY A 150 14.21 5.35 30.46
N GLU A 151 14.84 4.36 31.08
CA GLU A 151 16.22 3.94 30.80
C GLU A 151 16.28 2.73 29.87
N VAL A 152 17.30 2.70 29.01
CA VAL A 152 17.63 1.52 28.21
C VAL A 152 18.38 0.53 29.09
N VAL A 153 17.76 -0.63 29.35
CA VAL A 153 18.25 -1.62 30.33
C VAL A 153 19.07 -2.74 29.69
N SER A 154 18.86 -3.03 28.40
CA SER A 154 19.64 -4.05 27.68
C SER A 154 19.70 -3.81 26.18
N GLU A 155 20.64 -4.50 25.53
CA GLU A 155 20.83 -4.50 24.09
C GLU A 155 21.14 -5.92 23.62
N HIS A 156 20.40 -6.41 22.65
CA HIS A 156 20.51 -7.77 22.11
C HIS A 156 20.82 -7.69 20.63
N ARG A 157 21.97 -8.20 20.21
CA ARG A 157 22.34 -8.22 18.80
C ARG A 157 21.63 -9.37 18.08
N PHE A 158 21.03 -9.08 16.92
CA PHE A 158 20.41 -10.09 16.06
C PHE A 158 21.05 -10.13 14.66
N ALA A 159 21.69 -9.03 14.22
CA ALA A 159 22.27 -8.94 12.88
C ALA A 159 23.44 -7.93 12.80
N GLY A 160 23.92 -7.69 11.58
CA GLY A 160 24.91 -6.66 11.25
C GLY A 160 24.27 -5.30 10.98
N ARG A 161 24.99 -4.41 10.30
CA ARG A 161 24.43 -3.15 9.81
C ARG A 161 23.32 -3.41 8.78
N GLY A 162 22.32 -2.56 8.75
CA GLY A 162 21.13 -2.70 7.92
C GLY A 162 20.36 -1.39 7.85
N ASP A 163 19.08 -1.50 7.52
CA ASP A 163 18.12 -0.41 7.36
C ASP A 163 16.81 -0.90 8.01
N TYR A 164 16.86 -1.06 9.34
CA TYR A 164 15.83 -1.75 10.13
C TYR A 164 14.78 -0.76 10.59
N GLU A 165 13.56 -0.96 10.11
CA GLU A 165 12.52 0.06 10.22
C GLU A 165 11.45 -0.28 11.26
N GLY A 166 11.16 -1.56 11.46
CA GLY A 166 10.06 -2.00 12.33
C GLY A 166 10.49 -3.12 13.27
N ILE A 167 9.84 -3.18 14.43
CA ILE A 167 9.93 -4.33 15.35
C ILE A 167 8.54 -4.62 15.90
N GLU A 168 8.20 -5.90 16.03
CA GLU A 168 6.97 -6.34 16.67
C GLU A 168 7.20 -7.57 17.53
N MET A 169 6.76 -7.50 18.79
CA MET A 169 6.74 -8.63 19.71
C MET A 169 5.49 -9.47 19.51
N VAL A 170 5.68 -10.77 19.34
CA VAL A 170 4.58 -11.75 19.34
C VAL A 170 4.96 -12.87 20.30
N HIS A 171 4.39 -12.83 21.50
CA HIS A 171 4.75 -13.72 22.61
C HIS A 171 6.26 -13.61 22.97
N ASP A 172 7.01 -14.70 22.84
CA ASP A 172 8.45 -14.82 23.09
C ASP A 172 9.30 -14.71 21.82
N THR A 173 8.75 -14.12 20.75
CA THR A 173 9.45 -13.88 19.49
C THR A 173 9.46 -12.39 19.16
N ALA A 174 10.64 -11.87 18.82
CA ALA A 174 10.76 -10.54 18.21
C ALA A 174 10.88 -10.66 16.69
N TYR A 175 9.99 -10.00 15.96
CA TYR A 175 10.10 -9.87 14.51
C TYR A 175 10.64 -8.49 14.17
N VAL A 176 11.68 -8.40 13.34
CA VAL A 176 12.27 -7.13 12.88
C VAL A 176 12.14 -7.02 11.37
N LEU A 177 11.67 -5.86 10.90
CA LEU A 177 11.50 -5.52 9.50
C LEU A 177 12.70 -4.70 9.03
N ARG A 178 13.20 -5.00 7.82
CA ARG A 178 14.16 -4.16 7.11
C ARG A 178 13.48 -3.48 5.92
N SER A 179 13.95 -2.31 5.49
CA SER A 179 13.35 -1.49 4.43
C SER A 179 13.12 -2.20 3.07
N ASP A 180 13.85 -3.30 2.82
CA ASP A 180 13.65 -4.16 1.65
C ASP A 180 12.59 -5.25 1.84
N GLY A 181 11.81 -5.20 2.93
CA GLY A 181 10.77 -6.17 3.24
C GLY A 181 11.26 -7.49 3.80
N ALA A 182 12.55 -7.64 4.15
CA ALA A 182 13.03 -8.83 4.85
C ALA A 182 12.54 -8.85 6.30
N ILE A 183 12.04 -10.01 6.76
CA ILE A 183 11.60 -10.24 8.14
C ILE A 183 12.63 -11.10 8.86
N PHE A 184 13.15 -10.60 9.98
CA PHE A 184 14.03 -11.31 10.89
C PHE A 184 13.19 -11.82 12.06
N GLU A 185 13.12 -13.13 12.23
CA GLU A 185 12.52 -13.78 13.39
C GLU A 185 13.61 -14.10 14.40
N VAL A 186 13.51 -13.52 15.60
CA VAL A 186 14.48 -13.66 16.68
C VAL A 186 13.80 -14.42 17.82
N TYR A 187 14.19 -15.68 18.01
CA TYR A 187 13.54 -16.60 18.95
C TYR A 187 14.55 -17.46 19.72
N PRO A 188 14.37 -17.69 21.04
CA PRO A 188 13.45 -16.97 21.91
C PRO A 188 13.97 -15.55 22.19
N PHE A 189 13.07 -14.61 22.49
CA PHE A 189 13.40 -13.25 22.89
C PHE A 189 12.64 -12.84 24.16
N PRO A 190 13.32 -12.25 25.16
CA PRO A 190 14.76 -11.96 25.20
C PRO A 190 15.61 -13.20 25.53
N ALA A 191 16.79 -13.30 24.91
CA ALA A 191 17.81 -14.29 25.24
C ALA A 191 19.21 -13.75 24.91
N ASP A 192 20.25 -14.33 25.52
CA ASP A 192 21.64 -13.97 25.25
C ASP A 192 22.12 -14.48 23.89
N SER A 193 21.52 -15.58 23.40
CA SER A 193 21.87 -16.21 22.13
C SER A 193 20.61 -16.70 21.41
N PRO A 194 19.77 -15.78 20.91
CA PRO A 194 18.58 -16.17 20.15
C PRO A 194 18.99 -16.77 18.80
N VAL A 195 18.16 -17.68 18.30
CA VAL A 195 18.20 -18.11 16.89
C VAL A 195 17.58 -17.02 16.03
N VAL A 196 18.24 -16.66 14.94
CA VAL A 196 17.74 -15.66 13.99
C VAL A 196 17.47 -16.33 12.65
N GLN A 197 16.21 -16.36 12.26
CA GLN A 197 15.77 -16.79 10.93
C GLN A 197 15.38 -15.58 10.09
N VAL A 198 15.67 -15.62 8.78
CA VAL A 198 15.37 -14.51 7.87
C VAL A 198 14.48 -14.98 6.74
N TYR A 199 13.32 -14.35 6.62
CA TYR A 199 12.37 -14.59 5.54
C TYR A 199 12.43 -13.43 4.55
N LYS A 200 12.70 -13.76 3.28
CA LYS A 200 12.60 -12.79 2.19
C LYS A 200 11.16 -12.74 1.70
N THR A 201 10.61 -11.54 1.63
CA THR A 201 9.34 -11.30 0.95
C THR A 201 9.59 -10.86 -0.49
N PRO A 202 8.54 -10.83 -1.33
CA PRO A 202 8.61 -10.20 -2.65
C PRO A 202 8.78 -8.68 -2.63
N LEU A 203 8.55 -8.01 -1.48
CA LEU A 203 8.74 -6.56 -1.35
C LEU A 203 10.21 -6.19 -1.58
N SER A 204 10.44 -4.92 -1.90
CA SER A 204 11.76 -4.42 -2.25
C SER A 204 11.98 -2.99 -1.78
N LYS A 205 13.18 -2.46 -2.03
CA LYS A 205 13.52 -1.05 -1.79
C LYS A 205 12.59 -0.05 -2.51
N GLN A 206 11.81 -0.49 -3.49
CA GLN A 206 10.81 0.37 -4.14
C GLN A 206 9.58 0.56 -3.26
N ASN A 207 9.23 -0.45 -2.48
CA ASN A 207 8.14 -0.40 -1.50
C ASN A 207 8.51 0.42 -0.28
N ASP A 208 9.79 0.38 0.11
CA ASP A 208 10.34 1.12 1.26
C ASP A 208 9.53 0.78 2.51
N THR A 209 9.70 -0.43 3.06
CA THR A 209 8.81 -0.92 4.11
C THR A 209 9.22 -0.38 5.46
N GLU A 210 8.33 0.33 6.17
CA GLU A 210 8.68 0.93 7.46
C GLU A 210 7.90 0.36 8.64
N GLY A 211 6.57 0.32 8.53
CA GLY A 211 5.74 -0.13 9.64
C GLY A 211 5.66 -1.65 9.75
N LEU A 212 5.85 -2.18 10.96
CA LEU A 212 5.58 -3.57 11.32
C LEU A 212 4.64 -3.62 12.53
N GLY A 213 3.58 -4.42 12.45
CA GLY A 213 2.67 -4.65 13.57
C GLY A 213 2.03 -6.03 13.49
N TYR A 214 1.39 -6.50 14.56
CA TYR A 214 0.74 -7.81 14.58
C TYR A 214 -0.78 -7.70 14.51
N LEU A 215 -1.41 -8.55 13.68
CA LEU A 215 -2.87 -8.71 13.63
C LEU A 215 -3.25 -10.05 14.26
N PRO A 216 -3.67 -10.08 15.54
CA PRO A 216 -3.91 -11.34 16.26
C PRO A 216 -4.98 -12.22 15.63
N GLY A 217 -6.05 -11.62 15.11
CA GLY A 217 -7.20 -12.35 14.57
C GLY A 217 -6.87 -13.26 13.39
N SER A 218 -5.82 -12.95 12.63
CA SER A 218 -5.34 -13.76 11.50
C SER A 218 -3.91 -14.29 11.69
N ARG A 219 -3.30 -14.02 12.86
CA ARG A 219 -1.95 -14.47 13.23
C ARG A 219 -0.91 -14.12 12.16
N GLN A 220 -0.95 -12.88 11.68
CA GLN A 220 -0.03 -12.37 10.67
C GLN A 220 0.57 -11.05 11.08
N LEU A 221 1.78 -10.78 10.60
CA LEU A 221 2.37 -9.45 10.64
C LEU A 221 1.75 -8.60 9.54
N LEU A 222 1.58 -7.32 9.84
CA LEU A 222 1.20 -6.26 8.93
C LEU A 222 2.46 -5.49 8.56
N ILE A 223 2.71 -5.32 7.26
CA ILE A 223 3.88 -4.62 6.72
C ILE A 223 3.40 -3.40 5.94
N ALA A 224 3.64 -2.21 6.46
CA ALA A 224 3.24 -0.96 5.82
C ALA A 224 4.33 -0.46 4.85
N CYS A 225 3.95 -0.22 3.60
CA CYS A 225 4.84 0.33 2.58
C CYS A 225 4.78 1.86 2.59
N LYS A 226 5.92 2.53 2.83
CA LYS A 226 6.04 4.00 2.82
C LYS A 226 5.98 4.57 1.41
N ALA A 227 6.48 3.83 0.43
CA ALA A 227 6.56 4.25 -0.96
C ALA A 227 5.61 3.46 -1.87
N ASP A 228 6.13 2.62 -2.77
CA ASP A 228 5.32 1.96 -3.79
C ASP A 228 4.39 0.91 -3.18
N ALA A 229 3.13 0.94 -3.59
CA ALA A 229 2.10 0.01 -3.14
C ALA A 229 2.20 -1.37 -3.83
N GLU A 230 2.90 -1.45 -4.96
CA GLU A 230 2.94 -2.63 -5.83
C GLU A 230 4.30 -3.36 -5.73
N ILE A 231 4.31 -4.69 -5.87
CA ILE A 231 5.51 -5.54 -5.67
C ILE A 231 6.39 -5.67 -6.92
N SER A 232 5.79 -5.74 -8.11
CA SER A 232 6.50 -6.11 -9.35
C SER A 232 6.39 -5.10 -10.48
N GLN A 233 5.66 -4.02 -10.25
CA GLN A 233 5.47 -2.94 -11.21
C GLN A 233 5.38 -1.63 -10.46
N LYS A 234 5.61 -0.54 -11.16
CA LYS A 234 5.47 0.78 -10.56
C LYS A 234 3.99 1.07 -10.28
N GLY A 235 3.63 1.24 -9.02
CA GLY A 235 2.28 1.59 -8.61
C GLY A 235 1.95 3.06 -8.83
N LYS A 236 0.70 3.42 -8.53
CA LYS A 236 0.27 4.81 -8.51
C LYS A 236 0.84 5.50 -7.27
N LYS A 237 1.43 6.69 -7.45
CA LYS A 237 2.13 7.44 -6.38
C LYS A 237 1.22 7.85 -5.21
N ASP A 238 -0.08 7.92 -5.44
CA ASP A 238 -1.12 8.30 -4.49
C ASP A 238 -1.76 7.08 -3.79
N ILE A 239 -1.18 5.89 -3.94
CA ILE A 239 -1.61 4.68 -3.23
C ILE A 239 -0.52 4.24 -2.26
N ARG A 240 -0.92 3.83 -1.06
CA ARG A 240 -0.08 3.09 -0.11
C ARG A 240 -0.69 1.72 0.16
N ALA A 241 0.14 0.75 0.51
CA ALA A 241 -0.30 -0.61 0.79
C ALA A 241 0.14 -1.09 2.17
N VAL A 242 -0.66 -1.98 2.75
CA VAL A 242 -0.27 -2.81 3.88
C VAL A 242 -0.39 -4.27 3.46
N TYR A 243 0.71 -5.01 3.53
CA TYR A 243 0.77 -6.44 3.19
C TYR A 243 0.76 -7.31 4.44
N GLY A 244 0.47 -8.60 4.25
CA GLY A 244 0.41 -9.60 5.30
C GLY A 244 1.55 -10.63 5.22
N PHE A 245 2.11 -11.01 6.36
CA PHE A 245 3.01 -12.17 6.48
C PHE A 245 2.49 -13.12 7.56
N GLY A 246 1.98 -14.28 7.15
CA GLY A 246 1.37 -15.27 8.04
C GLY A 246 2.41 -15.99 8.88
N LEU A 247 2.28 -15.91 10.21
CA LEU A 247 3.24 -16.54 11.13
C LEU A 247 3.17 -18.07 11.14
N PRO A 248 2.00 -18.74 11.11
CA PRO A 248 1.98 -20.21 11.12
C PRO A 248 2.57 -20.85 9.86
N SER A 249 2.46 -20.17 8.71
CA SER A 249 2.91 -20.67 7.41
C SER A 249 4.26 -20.11 6.97
N HIS A 250 4.73 -19.04 7.61
CA HIS A 250 5.85 -18.19 7.14
C HIS A 250 5.68 -17.76 5.68
N GLN A 251 4.44 -17.47 5.27
CA GLN A 251 4.10 -17.09 3.91
C GLN A 251 3.67 -15.63 3.82
N PHE A 252 4.22 -14.96 2.82
CA PHE A 252 3.78 -13.63 2.42
C PHE A 252 2.46 -13.71 1.63
N THR A 253 1.59 -12.73 1.81
CA THR A 253 0.34 -12.59 1.06
C THR A 253 0.55 -11.63 -0.11
N ASP A 254 0.55 -12.13 -1.34
CA ASP A 254 0.83 -11.32 -2.55
C ASP A 254 -0.23 -10.26 -2.86
N THR A 255 -1.39 -10.33 -2.21
CA THR A 255 -2.44 -9.30 -2.27
C THR A 255 -2.38 -8.45 -1.00
N ALA A 256 -2.29 -7.13 -1.15
CA ALA A 256 -2.30 -6.23 0.00
C ALA A 256 -3.63 -6.37 0.77
N LEU A 257 -3.53 -6.33 2.10
CA LEU A 257 -4.68 -6.33 3.01
C LEU A 257 -5.42 -4.98 2.98
N LEU A 258 -4.67 -3.91 2.72
CA LEU A 258 -5.19 -2.55 2.63
C LEU A 258 -4.50 -1.82 1.49
N TYR A 259 -5.30 -1.15 0.64
CA TYR A 259 -4.85 -0.10 -0.25
C TYR A 259 -5.43 1.23 0.22
N LEU A 260 -4.57 2.20 0.51
CA LEU A 260 -4.93 3.52 0.95
C LEU A 260 -4.77 4.52 -0.20
N ASN A 261 -5.88 5.00 -0.74
CA ASN A 261 -5.90 6.01 -1.80
C ASN A 261 -5.88 7.42 -1.20
N LEU A 262 -4.74 8.10 -1.29
CA LEU A 262 -4.52 9.41 -0.68
C LEU A 262 -5.41 10.51 -1.27
N ARG A 263 -5.83 10.39 -2.54
CA ARG A 263 -6.76 11.33 -3.16
C ARG A 263 -8.16 11.22 -2.57
N HIS A 264 -8.62 10.00 -2.27
CA HIS A 264 -9.91 9.80 -1.62
C HIS A 264 -9.91 10.36 -0.19
N LEU A 265 -8.82 10.15 0.55
CA LEU A 265 -8.64 10.75 1.87
C LEU A 265 -8.65 12.28 1.83
N GLN A 266 -8.01 12.87 0.81
CA GLN A 266 -7.97 14.30 0.67
C GLN A 266 -9.35 14.91 0.44
N LEU A 267 -10.17 14.29 -0.43
CA LEU A 267 -11.54 14.76 -0.70
C LEU A 267 -12.36 14.72 0.58
N ALA A 268 -12.26 13.59 1.29
CA ALA A 268 -12.88 13.36 2.57
C ALA A 268 -12.50 14.44 3.61
N VAL A 269 -11.22 14.78 3.71
CA VAL A 269 -10.73 15.87 4.57
C VAL A 269 -11.21 17.24 4.11
N SER A 270 -11.26 17.49 2.80
CA SER A 270 -11.63 18.77 2.19
C SER A 270 -13.11 19.10 2.35
N ASP A 271 -13.97 18.09 2.46
CA ASP A 271 -15.40 18.26 2.75
C ASP A 271 -15.66 18.53 4.25
N ASN A 272 -14.69 18.24 5.11
CA ASN A 272 -14.78 18.55 6.54
C ASN A 272 -14.41 20.02 6.80
N ALA A 273 -15.43 20.84 7.06
CA ALA A 273 -15.28 22.27 7.32
C ALA A 273 -14.28 22.62 8.43
N TYR A 274 -14.14 21.77 9.46
CA TYR A 274 -13.17 21.97 10.55
C TYR A 274 -11.73 21.87 10.05
N LEU A 275 -11.44 20.89 9.19
CA LEU A 275 -10.10 20.69 8.64
C LEU A 275 -9.74 21.78 7.63
N ARG A 276 -10.70 22.25 6.80
CA ARG A 276 -10.51 23.36 5.84
C ARG A 276 -9.98 24.65 6.48
N LEU A 277 -10.37 24.91 7.73
CA LEU A 277 -10.01 26.12 8.47
C LEU A 277 -8.69 25.99 9.27
N SER A 278 -8.14 24.78 9.36
CA SER A 278 -6.95 24.52 10.17
C SER A 278 -5.67 24.81 9.39
N LYS A 279 -4.70 25.49 10.04
CA LYS A 279 -3.31 25.56 9.55
C LYS A 279 -2.69 24.16 9.37
N GLU A 280 -3.22 23.18 10.10
CA GLU A 280 -2.80 21.79 10.07
C GLU A 280 -3.07 21.11 8.73
N LEU A 281 -4.15 21.49 8.01
CA LEU A 281 -4.41 20.96 6.67
C LEU A 281 -3.27 21.27 5.70
N GLY A 282 -2.70 22.48 5.74
CA GLY A 282 -1.56 22.84 4.91
C GLY A 282 -0.32 21.97 5.13
N LYS A 283 -0.15 21.40 6.34
CA LYS A 283 0.98 20.52 6.68
C LYS A 283 0.77 19.07 6.23
N MET A 284 -0.49 18.65 6.09
CA MET A 284 -0.84 17.34 5.51
C MET A 284 -0.71 17.31 4.00
N LEU A 285 -0.65 18.47 3.35
CA LEU A 285 -0.61 18.57 1.89
C LEU A 285 0.82 18.79 1.39
N SER A 286 1.13 18.17 0.26
CA SER A 286 2.31 18.48 -0.56
C SER A 286 2.20 19.88 -1.19
N PRO A 287 3.29 20.47 -1.71
CA PRO A 287 3.25 21.77 -2.40
C PRO A 287 2.26 21.85 -3.57
N GLY A 288 1.88 20.72 -4.15
CA GLY A 288 0.85 20.62 -5.19
C GLY A 288 -0.58 20.50 -4.66
N GLY A 289 -0.78 20.63 -3.35
CA GLY A 289 -2.08 20.53 -2.69
C GLY A 289 -2.58 19.10 -2.50
N ASN A 290 -1.79 18.05 -2.77
CA ASN A 290 -2.21 16.66 -2.58
C ASN A 290 -1.87 16.16 -1.17
N LEU A 291 -2.72 15.33 -0.55
CA LEU A 291 -2.39 14.68 0.73
C LEU A 291 -1.06 13.94 0.63
N ASN A 292 -0.12 14.30 1.49
CA ASN A 292 1.18 13.68 1.60
C ASN A 292 1.16 12.78 2.83
N PHE A 293 1.05 11.47 2.62
CA PHE A 293 1.02 10.50 3.71
C PHE A 293 1.95 9.36 3.34
N GLN A 294 2.89 9.07 4.23
CA GLN A 294 3.81 7.96 4.09
C GLN A 294 3.85 7.24 5.44
N PRO A 295 3.28 6.02 5.54
CA PRO A 295 3.29 5.25 6.77
C PRO A 295 4.72 5.07 7.29
N SER A 296 4.96 5.40 8.54
CA SER A 296 6.19 5.09 9.26
C SER A 296 6.01 3.91 10.22
N ALA A 297 4.85 3.83 10.88
CA ALA A 297 4.53 2.68 11.72
C ALA A 297 3.05 2.30 11.72
N ILE A 298 2.81 1.08 12.22
CA ILE A 298 1.50 0.45 12.27
C ILE A 298 1.37 -0.38 13.55
N ALA A 299 0.23 -0.28 14.23
CA ALA A 299 -0.07 -1.12 15.40
C ALA A 299 -1.56 -1.41 15.51
N VAL A 300 -1.92 -2.55 16.10
CA VAL A 300 -3.31 -2.91 16.40
C VAL A 300 -3.58 -2.68 17.88
N HIS A 301 -4.62 -1.92 18.18
CA HIS A 301 -5.02 -1.63 19.56
C HIS A 301 -5.54 -2.91 20.24
N PRO A 302 -5.00 -3.31 21.42
CA PRO A 302 -5.28 -4.62 22.01
C PRO A 302 -6.72 -4.78 22.51
N LEU A 303 -7.38 -3.70 22.88
CA LEU A 303 -8.77 -3.72 23.37
C LEU A 303 -9.83 -3.55 22.27
N SER A 304 -9.71 -2.53 21.41
CA SER A 304 -10.69 -2.25 20.35
C SER A 304 -10.47 -3.04 19.06
N GLY A 305 -9.25 -3.54 18.82
CA GLY A 305 -8.87 -4.17 17.55
C GLY A 305 -8.70 -3.17 16.40
N GLU A 306 -8.76 -1.87 16.66
CA GLU A 306 -8.54 -0.83 15.67
C GLU A 306 -7.08 -0.79 15.22
N LEU A 307 -6.88 -0.49 13.95
CA LEU A 307 -5.56 -0.35 13.35
C LEU A 307 -5.14 1.12 13.35
N TYR A 308 -3.96 1.41 13.87
CA TYR A 308 -3.37 2.74 13.93
C TYR A 308 -2.23 2.80 12.93
N LEU A 309 -2.35 3.67 11.92
CA LEU A 309 -1.35 3.97 10.91
C LEU A 309 -0.74 5.35 11.18
N LEU A 310 0.52 5.36 11.60
CA LEU A 310 1.29 6.55 11.93
C LEU A 310 2.11 7.01 10.72
N ALA A 311 2.17 8.32 10.47
CA ALA A 311 3.02 8.88 9.44
C ALA A 311 3.80 10.10 9.93
N SER A 312 5.12 9.98 9.83
CA SER A 312 6.07 11.07 10.06
C SER A 312 5.96 12.16 8.98
N VAL A 313 5.82 11.74 7.72
CA VAL A 313 5.55 12.60 6.57
C VAL A 313 4.05 12.85 6.47
N GLY A 314 3.65 14.12 6.48
CA GLY A 314 2.24 14.51 6.53
C GLY A 314 1.67 14.70 7.93
N LYS A 315 2.41 14.24 8.96
CA LYS A 315 2.08 14.44 10.38
C LYS A 315 0.65 14.03 10.69
N LEU A 316 0.37 12.76 10.45
CA LEU A 316 -0.98 12.24 10.50
C LEU A 316 -1.00 10.86 11.16
N LEU A 317 -1.98 10.67 12.04
CA LEU A 317 -2.39 9.35 12.53
C LEU A 317 -3.74 9.01 11.88
N ILE A 318 -3.82 7.87 11.20
CA ILE A 318 -5.07 7.32 10.65
C ILE A 318 -5.48 6.14 11.52
N VAL A 319 -6.74 6.11 11.94
CA VAL A 319 -7.33 5.00 12.68
C VAL A 319 -8.35 4.30 11.79
N LEU A 320 -8.28 2.97 11.75
CA LEU A 320 -9.19 2.11 11.01
C LEU A 320 -9.88 1.13 11.96
N SER A 321 -11.14 0.82 11.67
CA SER A 321 -11.87 -0.25 12.34
C SER A 321 -11.22 -1.62 12.07
N PRO A 322 -11.59 -2.67 12.83
CA PRO A 322 -11.16 -4.04 12.53
C PRO A 322 -11.53 -4.53 11.12
N GLN A 323 -12.48 -3.88 10.45
CA GLN A 323 -12.87 -4.14 9.06
C GLN A 323 -12.10 -3.27 8.04
N LEU A 324 -11.00 -2.64 8.48
CA LEU A 324 -10.14 -1.77 7.68
C LEU A 324 -10.85 -0.57 7.05
N GLN A 325 -11.92 -0.09 7.71
CA GLN A 325 -12.61 1.14 7.33
C GLN A 325 -12.05 2.29 8.16
N ILE A 326 -11.76 3.44 7.53
CA ILE A 326 -11.21 4.59 8.24
C ILE A 326 -12.27 5.16 9.19
N THR A 327 -11.93 5.20 10.48
CA THR A 327 -12.78 5.75 11.54
C THR A 327 -12.31 7.13 11.98
N GLY A 328 -11.02 7.46 11.81
CA GLY A 328 -10.48 8.75 12.22
C GLY A 328 -9.18 9.13 11.52
N MET A 329 -8.95 10.44 11.43
CA MET A 329 -7.73 11.05 10.91
C MET A 329 -7.34 12.20 11.85
N TYR A 330 -6.18 12.09 12.48
CA TYR A 330 -5.75 12.98 13.56
C TYR A 330 -4.42 13.66 13.19
N PRO A 331 -4.42 14.97 12.90
CA PRO A 331 -3.18 15.73 12.73
C PRO A 331 -2.28 15.60 13.95
N LEU A 332 -0.97 15.51 13.71
CA LEU A 332 0.06 15.44 14.74
C LEU A 332 0.77 16.78 14.84
N ASP A 333 0.78 17.39 16.03
CA ASP A 333 1.54 18.61 16.27
C ASP A 333 3.05 18.31 16.19
N GLU A 334 3.76 18.95 15.27
CA GLU A 334 5.21 18.79 15.06
C GLU A 334 6.06 19.15 16.28
N GLN A 335 5.54 19.97 17.20
CA GLN A 335 6.20 20.30 18.45
C GLN A 335 6.26 19.09 19.39
N VAL A 336 5.22 18.24 19.34
CA VAL A 336 5.13 16.98 20.08
C VAL A 336 5.79 15.86 19.26
N PHE A 337 5.41 15.74 17.98
CA PHE A 337 5.76 14.66 17.06
C PHE A 337 6.76 15.12 15.99
N LYS A 338 8.01 15.36 16.39
CA LYS A 338 9.07 15.88 15.50
C LYS A 338 9.34 14.95 14.31
N GLN A 339 9.41 13.65 14.55
CA GLN A 339 9.62 12.61 13.53
C GLN A 339 9.12 11.27 14.12
N PRO A 340 7.81 11.04 14.15
CA PRO A 340 7.23 9.88 14.80
C PRO A 340 7.40 8.64 13.91
N GLU A 341 8.19 7.67 14.36
CA GLU A 341 8.56 6.50 13.53
C GLU A 341 8.08 5.17 14.10
N GLY A 342 7.90 5.02 15.41
CA GLY A 342 7.38 3.79 16.02
C GLY A 342 6.09 4.02 16.80
N ILE A 343 5.21 3.01 16.82
CA ILE A 343 3.95 3.00 17.58
C ILE A 343 3.72 1.63 18.20
N CYS A 344 3.31 1.58 19.46
CA CYS A 344 2.85 0.33 20.07
C CYS A 344 1.85 0.60 21.19
N PHE A 345 1.23 -0.49 21.66
CA PHE A 345 0.28 -0.44 22.77
C PHE A 345 0.74 -1.34 23.91
N HIS A 346 0.59 -0.85 25.13
CA HIS A 346 0.56 -1.71 26.30
C HIS A 346 -0.78 -2.47 26.35
N PRO A 347 -0.85 -3.70 26.92
CA PRO A 347 -2.08 -4.50 27.01
C PRO A 347 -3.29 -3.80 27.65
N ASN A 348 -3.07 -2.78 28.48
CA ASN A 348 -4.13 -1.95 29.08
C ASN A 348 -4.70 -0.87 28.13
N GLY A 349 -4.17 -0.77 26.91
CA GLY A 349 -4.54 0.24 25.91
C GLY A 349 -3.64 1.47 25.88
N ASP A 350 -2.67 1.64 26.79
CA ASP A 350 -1.81 2.82 26.76
C ASP A 350 -0.99 2.86 25.46
N LEU A 351 -0.94 4.04 24.84
CA LEU A 351 -0.28 4.27 23.57
C LEU A 351 1.14 4.80 23.79
N PHE A 352 2.10 4.20 23.10
CA PHE A 352 3.47 4.68 23.04
C PHE A 352 3.86 5.04 21.61
N ILE A 353 4.51 6.18 21.43
CA ILE A 353 5.02 6.64 20.13
C ILE A 353 6.48 7.06 20.28
N SER A 354 7.37 6.49 19.48
CA SER A 354 8.77 6.93 19.41
C SER A 354 8.94 8.05 18.38
N ASN A 355 9.86 8.96 18.66
CA ASN A 355 10.28 10.03 17.76
C ASN A 355 11.80 9.98 17.57
N GLU A 356 12.24 10.09 16.32
CA GLU A 356 13.64 10.36 16.03
C GLU A 356 14.08 11.76 16.50
N GLY A 357 15.40 11.92 16.63
CA GLY A 357 16.01 13.14 17.13
C GLY A 357 16.01 14.32 16.15
N LYS A 358 16.04 14.10 14.82
CA LYS A 358 16.28 15.17 13.80
C LYS A 358 17.39 16.15 14.21
N GLY A 359 18.60 15.64 14.44
CA GLY A 359 19.74 16.39 14.96
C GLY A 359 19.75 16.62 16.48
N GLY A 360 18.67 16.30 17.19
CA GLY A 360 18.58 16.26 18.65
C GLY A 360 18.61 14.83 19.21
N LYS A 361 17.98 14.62 20.38
CA LYS A 361 17.76 13.28 20.96
C LYS A 361 16.38 12.75 20.56
N GLY A 362 16.32 11.46 20.24
CA GLY A 362 15.06 10.75 20.12
C GLY A 362 14.32 10.69 21.46
N ASN A 363 13.04 10.33 21.42
CA ASN A 363 12.23 10.15 22.62
C ASN A 363 11.10 9.15 22.41
N VAL A 364 10.57 8.60 23.51
CA VAL A 364 9.30 7.86 23.52
C VAL A 364 8.28 8.68 24.32
N LEU A 365 7.11 8.85 23.72
CA LEU A 365 5.95 9.51 24.33
C LEU A 365 4.99 8.44 24.83
N TRP A 366 4.39 8.67 25.99
CA TRP A 366 3.37 7.81 26.58
C TRP A 366 2.06 8.57 26.76
N PHE A 367 0.98 8.01 26.23
CA PHE A 367 -0.38 8.52 26.31
C PHE A 367 -1.29 7.47 27.00
N PRO A 368 -1.77 7.74 28.22
CA PRO A 368 -2.67 6.84 28.93
C PRO A 368 -4.00 6.67 28.19
N TYR A 369 -4.53 5.45 28.20
CA TYR A 369 -5.82 5.15 27.58
C TYR A 369 -6.99 5.72 28.38
N GLN A 370 -7.89 6.45 27.71
CA GLN A 370 -9.05 7.10 28.34
C GLN A 370 -10.36 6.40 27.97
N ALA A 371 -10.60 5.21 28.54
CA ALA A 371 -11.79 4.40 28.24
C ALA A 371 -13.13 5.16 28.44
N SER A 372 -13.21 6.04 29.44
CA SER A 372 -14.42 6.81 29.76
C SER A 372 -14.86 7.77 28.64
N VAL A 373 -13.94 8.17 27.76
CA VAL A 373 -14.24 9.03 26.61
C VAL A 373 -15.13 8.30 25.59
N LEU A 374 -15.02 6.98 25.49
CA LEU A 374 -15.84 6.17 24.59
C LEU A 374 -17.24 5.85 25.17
N GLU A 375 -17.40 5.89 26.50
CA GLU A 375 -18.67 5.64 27.17
C GLU A 375 -19.60 6.86 27.16
N GLY A 376 -19.05 8.08 27.21
CA GLY A 376 -19.83 9.32 27.16
C GLY A 376 -20.25 9.77 25.75
N ALA A 377 -19.82 9.08 24.71
CA ALA A 377 -20.12 9.39 23.30
C ALA A 377 -21.22 8.50 22.69
N LYS A 378 -21.76 7.54 23.46
CA LYS A 378 -22.93 6.73 23.11
C LYS A 378 -24.19 7.36 23.69
#